data_AF-A0A7V5YZB6-F1
#
_entry.id   AF-A0A7V5YZB6-F1
#
_cell.length_a   1.000
_cell.length_b   1.000
_cell.length_c   1.000
_cell.angle_alpha   90.00
_cell.angle_beta   90.00
_cell.angle_gamma   90.00
#
_symmetry.space_group_name_H-M   'P 1'
#
loop_
_entity.id
_entity.type
_entity.pdbx_description
1 polymer ?
#
loop_
_entity_poly.entity_id
_entity_poly.type
_entity_poly.pdbx_seq_one_letter_code
_entity_poly.pdbx_strand_id
1 'polypeptide(L)' 'MPKIVLIGAGSVVFAKTLIGDILSFPSLQDATLSLVDLNGERLQLM' A
#
# COMPACT_ATOMS: atom_id res chain seq x y z
N MET A 1 -12.28 -3.98 -10.89
CA MET A 1 -11.49 -3.77 -9.66
C MET A 1 -10.34 -2.83 -9.95
N PRO A 2 -10.15 -1.77 -9.16
CA PRO A 2 -8.99 -0.90 -9.29
C PRO A 2 -7.72 -1.61 -8.80
N LYS A 3 -6.60 -1.36 -9.47
CA LYS A 3 -5.26 -1.74 -8.99
C LYS A 3 -4.52 -0.48 -8.57
N ILE A 4 -4.09 -0.43 -7.31
CA ILE A 4 -3.37 0.70 -6.73
C ILE A 4 -1.94 0.24 -6.43
N VAL A 5 -0.96 0.95 -6.97
CA VAL A 5 0.46 0.60 -6.82
C VAL A 5 1.16 1.70 -6.02
N LEU A 6 1.76 1.32 -4.89
CA LEU A 6 2.55 2.22 -4.06
C LEU A 6 4.04 2.00 -4.36
N ILE A 7 4.67 2.95 -5.07
CA ILE A 7 6.11 2.96 -5.35
C ILE A 7 6.82 3.75 -4.23
N GLY A 8 7.80 3.13 -3.58
CA GLY A 8 8.41 3.65 -2.35
C GLY A 8 7.68 3.19 -1.08
N ALA A 9 7.06 2.00 -1.11
CA ALA A 9 6.29 1.46 0.00
C ALA A 9 7.12 1.14 1.26
N GLY A 10 8.45 1.18 1.18
CA GLY A 10 9.35 1.09 2.32
C GLY A 10 9.30 2.32 3.25
N SER A 11 8.55 3.36 2.89
CA SER A 11 8.11 4.42 3.82
C SER A 11 6.95 3.90 4.69
N VAL A 12 7.27 3.00 5.63
CA VAL A 12 6.30 2.13 6.33
C VAL A 12 5.14 2.89 6.97
N VAL A 13 5.42 3.98 7.68
CA VAL A 13 4.37 4.78 8.35
C VAL A 13 3.44 5.40 7.31
N PHE A 14 4.00 6.03 6.28
CA PHE A 14 3.23 6.67 5.22
C PHE A 14 2.38 5.65 4.45
N ALA A 15 2.98 4.52 4.06
CA ALA A 15 2.30 3.49 3.28
C ALA A 15 1.17 2.84 4.09
N LYS A 16 1.36 2.57 5.40
CA LYS A 16 0.30 2.04 6.27
C LYS A 16 -0.85 3.01 6.45
N THR A 17 -0.57 4.31 6.65
CA THR A 17 -1.62 5.34 6.72
C THR A 17 -2.44 5.38 5.44
N LEU A 18 -1.78 5.43 4.28
CA LEU A 18 -2.47 5.50 2.99
C LEU A 18 -3.28 4.23 2.69
N ILE A 19 -2.77 3.05 3.05
CA ILE A 19 -3.51 1.79 2.95
C ILE A 19 -4.75 1.82 3.86
N GLY A 20 -4.61 2.29 5.10
CA GLY A 20 -5.72 2.45 6.03
C GLY A 20 -6.82 3.34 5.48
N ASP A 21 -6.45 4.50 4.93
CA ASP A 21 -7.38 5.41 4.28
C ASP A 21 -8.06 4.75 3.08
N ILE A 22 -7.31 4.09 2.19
CA ILE A 22 -7.88 3.37 1.03
C ILE A 22 -8.91 2.31 1.46
N LEU A 23 -8.58 1.50 2.46
CA LEU A 23 -9.45 0.43 2.94
C LEU A 23 -10.68 0.97 3.71
N SER A 24 -10.66 2.23 4.12
CA SER A 24 -11.83 2.89 4.75
C SER A 24 -12.95 3.19 3.75
N PHE A 25 -12.67 3.20 2.44
CA PHE A 25 -13.66 3.46 1.39
C PHE A 25 -14.34 2.15 0.94
N PRO A 26 -15.66 1.96 1.15
CA PRO A 26 -16.35 0.74 0.75
C PRO A 26 -16.26 0.43 -0.75
N SER A 27 -16.18 1.48 -1.59
CA SER A 27 -16.03 1.35 -3.05
C SER A 27 -14.67 0.78 -3.49
N LEU A 28 -13.69 0.69 -2.58
CA LEU A 28 -12.34 0.19 -2.84
C LEU A 28 -12.06 -1.15 -2.15
N GLN A 29 -13.06 -1.82 -1.57
CA GLN A 29 -12.86 -3.10 -0.89
C GLN A 29 -12.28 -4.19 -1.82
N ASP A 30 -12.68 -4.17 -3.10
CA ASP A 30 -12.16 -5.11 -4.09
C ASP A 30 -10.89 -4.58 -4.79
N ALA A 31 -10.20 -3.59 -4.24
CA ALA A 31 -8.96 -3.07 -4.82
C ALA A 31 -7.79 -4.04 -4.62
N THR A 32 -6.94 -4.18 -5.64
CA THR A 32 -5.65 -4.84 -5.48
C THR A 32 -4.58 -3.83 -5.13
N LEU A 33 -3.94 -4.00 -3.98
CA LEU A 33 -2.80 -3.20 -3.54
C LEU A 33 -1.49 -3.89 -3.95
N SER A 34 -0.59 -3.19 -4.63
CA SER A 34 0.75 -3.68 -4.95
C SER A 34 1.80 -2.74 -4.36
N LEU A 35 2.66 -3.27 -3.49
CA LEU A 35 3.70 -2.52 -2.80
C LEU A 35 5.04 -2.75 -3.49
N VAL A 36 5.74 -1.66 -3.83
CA VAL A 36 7.01 -1.70 -4.54
C VAL A 36 8.02 -0.85 -3.79
N ASP A 37 9.19 -1.42 -3.51
CA ASP A 37 10.36 -0.70 -3.01
C ASP A 37 11.63 -1.36 -3.52
N LEU A 38 12.73 -0.59 -3.63
CA LEU A 38 14.04 -1.14 -3.98
C LEU A 38 14.72 -1.78 -2.76
N ASN A 39 14.36 -1.34 -1.55
CA ASN A 39 14.86 -1.90 -0.31
C ASN A 39 13.92 -3.02 0.18
N GLY A 40 14.33 -4.27 -0.06
CA GLY A 40 13.58 -5.45 0.33
C GLY A 40 13.35 -5.59 1.84
N GLU A 41 14.31 -5.18 2.68
CA GLU A 41 14.17 -5.23 4.14
C GLU A 41 13.09 -4.27 4.64
N ARG A 42 13.02 -3.05 4.08
CA ARG A 42 11.95 -2.10 4.40
C ARG A 42 10.59 -2.59 3.90
N LEU A 43 10.56 -3.19 2.72
CA LEU A 43 9.34 -3.76 2.15
C LEU A 43 8.83 -4.96 2.99
N GLN A 44 9.72 -5.75 3.59
CA GLN A 44 9.34 -6.85 4.49
C GLN A 44 8.65 -6.39 5.79
N LEU A 45 8.75 -5.10 6.16
CA LEU A 45 8.06 -4.52 7.32
C LEU A 45 6.61 -4.11 7.03
N MET A 46 6.19 -4.18 5.76
CA MET A 46 4.85 -3.86 5.28
C MET A 46 3.90 -5.03 5.44
#